data_AF-A0A6P3X8C5-F1
#
_entry.id   AF-A0A6P3X8C5-F1
#
_cell.length_a   1.000
_cell.length_b   1.000
_cell.length_c   1.000
_cell.angle_alpha   90.00
_cell.angle_beta   90.00
_cell.angle_gamma   90.00
#
_symmetry.space_group_name_H-M   'P 1'
#
loop_
_entity.id
_entity.type
_entity.pdbx_description
1 polymer ?
#
loop_
_entity_poly.entity_id
_entity_poly.type
_entity_poly.pdbx_seq_one_letter_code
_entity_poly.pdbx_strand_id
1 'polypeptide(L)'
;MAATLGRICKSGLLKPNYGTLIGQASNFSTVKDWSRGRKVLLTCLGVTAGGISALIYALDNSVKAYDLIAHPPTYKWDFYGWFNSLDHASLRRGWEVYKNVCAACHSLQYVAYRHLVNNTHTEAEAKAIAEEVLIEDGPDDTGAYFMRPGKLSDYVPSPYPNEEAARAANNGAYPPDLSYMVNGRHNGENYIFSLLTGYCDPPAGVTLREGQYFNPYFPGGAISMAQAIYDEILEYEDGTPATASQVTKDITTFLMWSSNHEFDDRKRMTIKALGIMAIITAVTYYAKRHKWSTLKSTKLMFYPKK
;
A
#
# COMPACT_ATOMS: atom_id res chain seq x y z
N MET A 1 -64.10 47.62 39.16
CA MET A 1 -64.45 46.66 38.09
C MET A 1 -63.28 45.72 37.87
N ALA A 2 -63.57 44.41 37.85
CA ALA A 2 -62.73 43.26 37.50
C ALA A 2 -61.39 43.11 38.26
N ALA A 3 -61.28 42.29 39.31
CA ALA A 3 -61.39 40.82 39.39
C ALA A 3 -59.99 40.15 39.39
N THR A 4 -59.65 39.50 40.52
CA THR A 4 -59.36 38.03 40.63
C THR A 4 -57.91 37.67 40.32
N LEU A 5 -57.14 36.89 41.08
CA LEU A 5 -57.28 35.99 42.23
C LEU A 5 -55.89 35.97 42.92
N GLY A 6 -55.78 35.93 44.24
CA GLY A 6 -55.77 34.64 44.95
C GLY A 6 -54.40 34.40 45.59
N ARG A 7 -54.29 34.77 46.88
CA ARG A 7 -53.18 34.50 47.80
C ARG A 7 -52.84 33.01 47.90
N ILE A 8 -51.63 32.74 48.42
CA ILE A 8 -51.28 31.85 49.56
C ILE A 8 -49.84 31.36 49.32
N CYS A 9 -48.84 32.05 49.87
CA CYS A 9 -48.15 31.78 51.15
C CYS A 9 -47.08 30.67 51.10
N LYS A 10 -45.82 31.14 51.23
CA LYS A 10 -44.69 30.59 52.01
C LYS A 10 -44.37 29.09 51.90
N SER A 11 -43.22 28.76 51.31
CA SER A 11 -42.34 27.71 51.84
C SER A 11 -40.91 27.91 51.33
N GLY A 12 -39.93 27.78 52.23
CA GLY A 12 -38.50 27.94 51.93
C GLY A 12 -37.85 26.69 51.33
N LEU A 13 -36.61 26.93 50.89
CA LEU A 13 -35.57 26.01 50.41
C LEU A 13 -35.60 24.57 50.95
N LEU A 14 -35.57 23.59 50.03
CA LEU A 14 -34.98 22.27 50.25
C LEU A 14 -34.22 21.78 48.99
N LYS A 15 -33.00 21.32 49.25
CA LYS A 15 -32.04 20.70 48.30
C LYS A 15 -32.62 19.42 47.67
N PRO A 16 -32.41 19.14 46.37
CA PRO A 16 -32.63 17.80 45.84
C PRO A 16 -31.48 16.88 46.24
N ASN A 17 -31.84 15.80 46.91
CA ASN A 17 -30.98 14.80 47.52
C ASN A 17 -30.60 13.74 46.47
N TYR A 18 -29.33 13.68 46.07
CA TYR A 18 -28.76 12.70 45.14
C TYR A 18 -28.48 11.36 45.84
N GLY A 19 -29.52 10.67 46.33
CA GLY A 19 -29.28 9.40 46.98
C GLY A 19 -30.54 8.63 47.28
N THR A 20 -31.09 7.92 46.29
CA THR A 20 -31.92 6.69 46.47
C THR A 20 -32.46 6.06 45.17
N LEU A 21 -32.04 6.45 43.97
CA LEU A 21 -32.62 5.92 42.71
C LEU A 21 -31.71 5.02 41.85
N ILE A 22 -30.61 4.48 42.39
CA ILE A 22 -29.77 3.46 41.71
C ILE A 22 -29.79 2.12 42.48
N GLY A 23 -30.85 1.87 43.27
CA GLY A 23 -30.96 0.70 44.15
C GLY A 23 -31.99 -0.36 43.73
N GLN A 24 -32.73 -0.19 42.63
CA GLN A 24 -33.84 -1.09 42.28
C GLN A 24 -33.90 -1.43 40.79
N ALA A 25 -32.76 -1.85 40.22
CA ALA A 25 -32.73 -2.44 38.87
C ALA A 25 -31.92 -3.74 38.86
N SER A 26 -32.31 -4.70 39.70
CA SER A 26 -31.91 -6.10 39.54
C SER A 26 -32.82 -6.94 40.43
N ASN A 27 -33.80 -7.64 39.83
CA ASN A 27 -34.34 -8.94 40.28
C ASN A 27 -35.64 -9.30 39.53
N PHE A 28 -35.66 -9.12 38.21
CA PHE A 28 -36.62 -9.82 37.34
C PHE A 28 -35.84 -10.55 36.24
N SER A 29 -35.07 -11.53 36.66
CA SER A 29 -34.50 -12.54 35.77
C SER A 29 -35.15 -13.87 36.13
N THR A 30 -36.21 -14.24 35.40
CA THR A 30 -36.87 -15.55 35.53
C THR A 30 -36.06 -16.69 34.88
N VAL A 31 -34.85 -16.43 34.38
CA VAL A 31 -33.95 -17.48 33.92
C VAL A 31 -33.25 -18.13 35.10
N LYS A 32 -33.56 -19.42 35.28
CA LYS A 32 -32.94 -20.31 36.26
C LYS A 32 -31.41 -20.20 36.16
N ASP A 33 -30.79 -19.75 37.25
CA ASP A 33 -29.36 -19.49 37.28
C ASP A 33 -28.60 -20.78 36.97
N TRP A 34 -27.88 -20.78 35.86
CA TRP A 34 -27.30 -21.98 35.30
C TRP A 34 -26.08 -22.39 36.16
N SER A 35 -26.04 -23.65 36.63
CA SER A 35 -24.93 -24.19 37.41
C SER A 35 -23.58 -24.02 36.69
N ARG A 36 -22.52 -23.72 37.46
CA ARG A 36 -21.18 -23.39 36.94
C ARG A 36 -20.66 -24.45 35.96
N GLY A 37 -20.86 -25.74 36.24
CA GLY A 37 -20.43 -26.82 35.35
C GLY A 37 -21.13 -26.84 34.00
N ARG A 38 -22.40 -26.44 33.97
CA ARG A 38 -23.20 -26.49 32.75
C ARG A 38 -22.97 -25.18 31.92
N LYS A 39 -22.55 -24.06 32.55
CA LYS A 39 -21.99 -22.86 31.88
C LYS A 39 -20.63 -23.17 31.22
N VAL A 40 -19.77 -23.93 31.91
CA VAL A 40 -18.49 -24.42 31.37
C VAL A 40 -18.71 -25.38 30.20
N LEU A 41 -19.69 -26.28 30.30
CA LEU A 41 -20.03 -27.21 29.22
C LEU A 41 -20.47 -26.48 27.94
N LEU A 42 -21.37 -25.50 28.05
CA LEU A 42 -21.82 -24.71 26.90
C LEU A 42 -20.70 -23.88 26.26
N THR A 43 -19.82 -23.30 27.08
CA THR A 43 -18.70 -22.50 26.56
C THR A 43 -17.68 -23.38 25.85
N CYS A 44 -17.36 -24.56 26.42
CA CYS A 44 -16.54 -25.55 25.71
C CYS A 44 -17.21 -26.00 24.40
N LEU A 45 -18.50 -26.33 24.40
CA LEU A 45 -19.23 -26.74 23.19
C LEU A 45 -19.30 -25.62 22.14
N GLY A 46 -19.47 -24.36 22.55
CA GLY A 46 -19.47 -23.22 21.64
C GLY A 46 -18.10 -22.95 21.03
N VAL A 47 -17.03 -23.07 21.81
CA VAL A 47 -15.65 -22.92 21.33
C VAL A 47 -15.23 -24.08 20.44
N THR A 48 -15.61 -25.31 20.77
CA THR A 48 -15.32 -26.47 19.91
C THR A 48 -16.14 -26.44 18.63
N ALA A 49 -17.44 -26.14 18.69
CA ALA A 49 -18.27 -26.00 17.50
C ALA A 49 -17.79 -24.84 16.62
N GLY A 50 -17.53 -23.66 17.20
CA GLY A 50 -17.00 -22.51 16.46
C GLY A 50 -15.61 -22.77 15.87
N GLY A 51 -14.73 -23.41 16.63
CA GLY A 51 -13.38 -23.77 16.18
C GLY A 51 -13.38 -24.83 15.07
N ILE A 52 -14.22 -25.86 15.20
CA ILE A 52 -14.38 -26.90 14.17
C ILE A 52 -15.03 -26.31 12.91
N SER A 53 -16.06 -25.47 13.04
CA SER A 53 -16.68 -24.80 11.89
C SER A 53 -15.72 -23.84 11.19
N ALA A 54 -14.91 -23.08 11.93
CA ALA A 54 -13.88 -22.21 11.36
C ALA A 54 -12.76 -23.03 10.67
N LEU A 55 -12.37 -24.16 11.26
CA LEU A 55 -11.39 -25.07 10.67
C LEU A 55 -11.94 -25.75 9.41
N ILE A 56 -13.19 -26.21 9.42
CA ILE A 56 -13.86 -26.77 8.24
C ILE A 56 -14.01 -25.70 7.16
N TYR A 57 -14.40 -24.47 7.50
CA TYR A 57 -14.45 -23.36 6.54
C TYR A 57 -13.07 -23.02 5.97
N ALA A 58 -12.02 -23.06 6.79
CA ALA A 58 -10.65 -22.87 6.33
C ALA A 58 -10.13 -24.04 5.47
N LEU A 59 -10.58 -25.27 5.72
CA LEU A 59 -10.24 -26.47 4.95
C LEU A 59 -11.07 -26.62 3.67
N ASP A 60 -12.32 -26.16 3.66
CA ASP A 60 -13.25 -26.16 2.52
C ASP A 60 -12.97 -25.00 1.56
N ASN A 61 -12.22 -23.99 2.02
CA ASN A 61 -11.44 -23.13 1.13
C ASN A 61 -10.32 -23.97 0.46
N SER A 62 -10.74 -24.84 -0.46
CA SER A 62 -9.86 -25.42 -1.46
C SER A 62 -9.09 -24.28 -2.12
N VAL A 63 -7.77 -24.28 -1.96
CA VAL A 63 -6.89 -23.47 -2.81
C VAL A 63 -7.09 -24.01 -4.22
N LYS A 64 -7.97 -23.37 -4.99
CA LYS A 64 -8.16 -23.67 -6.40
C LYS A 64 -6.91 -23.19 -7.13
N ALA A 65 -5.93 -24.06 -7.28
CA ALA A 65 -4.87 -23.89 -8.27
C ALA A 65 -5.47 -24.16 -9.66
N TYR A 66 -6.37 -23.29 -10.11
CA TYR A 66 -6.95 -23.40 -11.46
C TYR A 66 -6.01 -22.80 -12.51
N ASP A 67 -5.19 -21.82 -12.12
CA ASP A 67 -4.11 -21.27 -12.92
C ASP A 67 -2.76 -21.72 -12.33
N LEU A 68 -2.01 -22.54 -13.06
CA LEU A 68 -0.64 -22.96 -12.72
C LEU A 68 0.32 -21.77 -12.90
N ILE A 69 0.26 -20.79 -12.00
CA ILE A 69 1.12 -19.58 -12.02
C ILE A 69 2.28 -19.80 -11.05
N ALA A 70 3.51 -19.60 -11.51
CA ALA A 70 4.66 -19.61 -10.62
C ALA A 70 4.62 -18.37 -9.70
N HIS A 71 4.61 -18.58 -8.39
CA HIS A 71 4.70 -17.47 -7.45
C HIS A 71 6.14 -16.92 -7.40
N PRO A 72 6.33 -15.60 -7.54
CA PRO A 72 7.64 -14.99 -7.40
C PRO A 72 8.26 -15.26 -6.02
N PRO A 73 9.56 -15.61 -5.94
CA PRO A 73 10.25 -15.68 -4.67
C PRO A 73 10.39 -14.27 -4.06
N THR A 74 10.58 -14.19 -2.75
CA THR A 74 10.86 -12.91 -2.08
C THR A 74 12.34 -12.60 -2.17
N TYR A 75 12.70 -11.58 -2.96
CA TYR A 75 14.08 -11.11 -3.05
C TYR A 75 14.45 -10.22 -1.86
N LYS A 76 15.75 -10.09 -1.60
CA LYS A 76 16.27 -9.19 -0.57
C LYS A 76 16.54 -7.83 -1.19
N TRP A 77 15.53 -6.97 -1.22
CA TRP A 77 15.67 -5.61 -1.71
C TRP A 77 16.37 -4.71 -0.69
N ASP A 78 17.20 -3.79 -1.18
CA ASP A 78 17.95 -2.84 -0.33
C ASP A 78 17.02 -1.96 0.49
N PHE A 79 15.86 -1.61 -0.08
CA PHE A 79 14.82 -0.79 0.55
C PHE A 79 13.89 -1.57 1.49
N TYR A 80 14.11 -2.86 1.73
CA TYR A 80 13.38 -3.60 2.76
C TYR A 80 13.88 -3.27 4.17
N GLY A 81 12.95 -3.20 5.12
CA GLY A 81 13.26 -2.89 6.53
C GLY A 81 12.79 -1.51 6.97
N TRP A 82 12.83 -1.30 8.28
CA TRP A 82 12.26 -0.12 8.94
C TRP A 82 13.09 1.16 8.77
N PHE A 83 14.39 1.03 8.54
CA PHE A 83 15.35 2.14 8.48
C PHE A 83 16.03 2.29 7.12
N ASN A 84 15.60 1.54 6.12
CA ASN A 84 16.19 1.54 4.79
C ASN A 84 15.40 2.44 3.86
N SER A 85 16.09 3.32 3.14
CA SER A 85 15.54 4.13 2.05
C SER A 85 15.67 3.40 0.71
N LEU A 86 15.14 4.01 -0.34
CA LEU A 86 15.50 3.66 -1.71
C LEU A 86 16.98 4.01 -1.99
N ASP A 87 17.61 3.22 -2.87
CA ASP A 87 18.95 3.51 -3.38
C ASP A 87 18.84 4.45 -4.58
N HIS A 88 19.07 5.75 -4.35
CA HIS A 88 18.93 6.77 -5.38
C HIS A 88 19.87 6.59 -6.59
N ALA A 89 21.01 5.90 -6.43
CA ALA A 89 21.87 5.55 -7.56
C ALA A 89 21.19 4.49 -8.45
N SER A 90 20.59 3.47 -7.84
CA SER A 90 19.74 2.48 -8.53
C SER A 90 18.52 3.12 -9.19
N LEU A 91 17.90 4.13 -8.57
CA LEU A 91 16.80 4.88 -9.21
C LEU A 91 17.26 5.64 -10.45
N ARG A 92 18.45 6.26 -10.42
CA ARG A 92 19.01 6.97 -11.58
C ARG A 92 19.26 6.00 -12.73
N ARG A 93 19.94 4.88 -12.47
CA ARG A 93 20.12 3.80 -13.46
C ARG A 93 18.78 3.28 -13.97
N GLY A 94 17.80 3.07 -13.09
CA GLY A 94 16.47 2.61 -13.49
C GLY A 94 15.71 3.59 -14.39
N TRP A 95 15.93 4.90 -14.23
CA TRP A 95 15.44 5.91 -15.19
C TRP A 95 16.09 5.74 -16.56
N GLU A 96 17.41 5.50 -16.63
CA GLU A 96 18.11 5.21 -17.90
C GLU A 96 17.53 3.95 -18.58
N VAL A 97 17.25 2.89 -17.80
CA VAL A 97 16.58 1.69 -18.33
C VAL A 97 15.19 2.03 -18.88
N TYR A 98 14.38 2.80 -18.13
CA TYR A 98 13.06 3.20 -18.59
C TYR A 98 13.14 4.00 -19.88
N LYS A 99 13.99 5.04 -19.92
CA LYS A 99 14.16 5.95 -21.06
C LYS A 99 14.61 5.21 -22.32
N ASN A 100 15.58 4.29 -22.19
CA ASN A 100 16.20 3.63 -23.35
C ASN A 100 15.45 2.37 -23.82
N VAL A 101 14.74 1.67 -22.92
CA VAL A 101 14.12 0.37 -23.24
C VAL A 101 12.59 0.43 -23.16
N CYS A 102 12.05 0.94 -22.05
CA CYS A 102 10.61 0.81 -21.76
C CYS A 102 9.77 1.92 -22.40
N ALA A 103 10.31 3.14 -22.53
CA ALA A 103 9.58 4.33 -22.95
C ALA A 103 9.03 4.23 -24.39
N ALA A 104 9.57 3.34 -25.21
CA ALA A 104 9.06 3.07 -26.56
C ALA A 104 7.68 2.38 -26.57
N CYS A 105 7.34 1.65 -25.50
CA CYS A 105 6.09 0.87 -25.44
C CYS A 105 5.21 1.23 -24.24
N HIS A 106 5.81 1.64 -23.14
CA HIS A 106 5.12 1.89 -21.88
C HIS A 106 5.07 3.38 -21.53
N SER A 107 3.86 3.86 -21.24
CA SER A 107 3.70 5.19 -20.66
C SER A 107 4.12 5.24 -19.18
N LEU A 108 4.40 6.46 -18.72
CA LEU A 108 4.66 6.78 -17.31
C LEU A 108 3.90 8.05 -16.94
N GLN A 109 2.57 8.00 -17.12
CA GLN A 109 1.67 9.16 -17.15
C GLN A 109 1.70 10.03 -15.89
N TYR A 110 2.02 9.48 -14.73
CA TYR A 110 2.00 10.21 -13.46
C TYR A 110 3.38 10.72 -13.02
N VAL A 111 4.41 10.54 -13.85
CA VAL A 111 5.75 11.06 -13.59
C VAL A 111 6.03 12.26 -14.51
N ALA A 112 6.40 13.38 -13.90
CA ALA A 112 6.85 14.59 -14.58
C ALA A 112 8.34 14.77 -14.38
N TYR A 113 9.01 15.49 -15.28
CA TYR A 113 10.46 15.69 -15.20
C TYR A 113 10.88 16.39 -13.89
N ARG A 114 10.04 17.28 -13.34
CA ARG A 114 10.23 17.88 -12.01
C ARG A 114 10.31 16.87 -10.86
N HIS A 115 9.74 15.67 -11.00
CA HIS A 115 9.84 14.63 -9.97
C HIS A 115 11.25 14.02 -9.91
N LEU A 116 12.00 14.04 -11.02
CA LEU A 116 13.37 13.53 -11.06
C LEU A 116 14.35 14.43 -10.28
N VAL A 117 14.03 15.72 -10.16
CA VAL A 117 14.85 16.73 -9.47
C VAL A 117 15.05 16.36 -8.01
N ASN A 118 16.30 16.30 -7.56
CA ASN A 118 16.74 15.91 -6.21
C ASN A 118 16.35 14.48 -5.79
N ASN A 119 15.82 13.67 -6.71
CA ASN A 119 15.61 12.24 -6.50
C ASN A 119 16.64 11.43 -7.30
N THR A 120 16.74 11.65 -8.60
CA THR A 120 17.66 10.92 -9.48
C THR A 120 18.63 11.84 -10.21
N HIS A 121 18.20 13.08 -10.48
CA HIS A 121 18.92 14.06 -11.25
C HIS A 121 18.94 15.41 -10.54
N THR A 122 19.94 16.22 -10.84
CA THR A 122 19.91 17.65 -10.52
C THR A 122 18.87 18.38 -11.35
N GLU A 123 18.52 19.61 -10.98
CA GLU A 123 17.58 20.44 -11.75
C GLU A 123 18.08 20.69 -13.19
N ALA A 124 19.38 20.95 -13.35
CA ALA A 124 19.98 21.19 -14.66
C ALA A 124 19.93 19.94 -15.56
N GLU A 125 20.24 18.77 -15.01
CA GLU A 125 20.15 17.49 -15.73
C GLU A 125 18.70 17.15 -16.10
N ALA A 126 17.76 17.25 -15.15
CA ALA A 126 16.35 16.96 -15.41
C ALA A 126 15.76 17.91 -16.46
N LYS A 127 16.23 19.17 -16.47
CA LYS A 127 15.83 20.15 -17.49
C LYS A 127 16.40 19.79 -18.86
N ALA A 128 17.67 19.41 -18.94
CA ALA A 128 18.28 18.94 -20.18
C ALA A 128 17.53 17.73 -20.75
N ILE A 129 17.20 16.74 -19.89
CA ILE A 129 16.42 15.55 -20.28
C ILE A 129 15.01 15.94 -20.79
N ALA A 130 14.36 16.93 -20.18
CA ALA A 130 13.06 17.40 -20.64
C ALA A 130 13.15 18.08 -22.01
N GLU A 131 14.21 18.88 -22.25
CA GLU A 131 14.43 19.62 -23.49
C GLU A 131 14.74 18.70 -24.69
N GLU A 132 15.17 17.45 -24.46
CA GLU A 132 15.41 16.45 -25.50
C GLU A 132 14.14 16.04 -26.25
N VAL A 133 12.97 16.16 -25.63
CA VAL A 133 11.70 15.72 -26.22
C VAL A 133 10.85 16.92 -26.64
N LEU A 134 10.22 16.79 -27.81
CA LEU A 134 9.25 17.76 -28.30
C LEU A 134 7.86 17.44 -27.75
N ILE A 135 7.23 18.46 -27.16
CA ILE A 135 5.90 18.40 -26.57
C ILE A 135 4.98 19.34 -27.35
N GLU A 136 3.80 18.86 -27.70
CA GLU A 136 2.74 19.66 -28.29
C GLU A 136 2.17 20.66 -27.27
N ASP A 137 2.06 21.92 -27.65
CA ASP A 137 1.51 23.02 -26.85
C ASP A 137 0.65 23.94 -27.73
N GLY A 138 -0.12 24.83 -27.10
CA GLY A 138 -0.98 25.80 -27.77
C GLY A 138 -2.45 25.72 -27.35
N PRO A 139 -3.34 26.38 -28.11
CA PRO A 139 -3.07 27.08 -29.38
C PRO A 139 -2.30 28.41 -29.22
N ASP A 140 -1.65 28.85 -30.30
CA ASP A 140 -1.03 30.18 -30.43
C ASP A 140 -2.04 31.30 -30.77
N ASP A 141 -1.56 32.51 -31.06
CA ASP A 141 -2.39 33.67 -31.42
C ASP A 141 -3.12 33.52 -32.77
N THR A 142 -2.70 32.58 -33.61
CA THR A 142 -3.38 32.20 -34.86
C THR A 142 -4.36 31.02 -34.69
N GLY A 143 -4.40 30.41 -33.51
CA GLY A 143 -5.23 29.24 -33.22
C GLY A 143 -4.56 27.91 -33.58
N ALA A 144 -3.27 27.90 -33.93
CA ALA A 144 -2.52 26.70 -34.31
C ALA A 144 -1.79 26.07 -33.11
N TYR A 145 -1.73 24.75 -33.06
CA TYR A 145 -0.88 24.01 -32.12
C TYR A 145 0.55 23.93 -32.66
N PHE A 146 1.53 23.93 -31.78
CA PHE A 146 2.95 23.89 -32.14
C PHE A 146 3.73 22.93 -31.22
N MET A 147 4.90 22.51 -31.68
CA MET A 147 5.81 21.69 -30.89
C MET A 147 6.86 22.57 -30.21
N ARG A 148 7.12 22.33 -28.93
CA ARG A 148 8.18 23.00 -28.18
C ARG A 148 9.07 21.99 -27.45
N PRO A 149 10.32 22.36 -27.12
CA PRO A 149 11.10 21.58 -26.17
C PRO A 149 10.34 21.41 -24.85
N GLY A 150 10.47 20.23 -24.25
CA GLY A 150 9.89 19.95 -22.95
C GLY A 150 10.48 20.82 -21.84
N LYS A 151 9.70 21.01 -20.78
CA LYS A 151 10.08 21.73 -19.56
C LYS A 151 9.82 20.87 -18.34
N LEU A 152 10.40 21.22 -17.20
CA LEU A 152 10.30 20.43 -15.95
C LEU A 152 8.85 20.12 -15.53
N SER A 153 7.89 20.99 -15.83
CA SER A 153 6.49 20.76 -15.46
C SER A 153 5.77 19.72 -16.33
N ASP A 154 6.34 19.36 -17.49
CA ASP A 154 5.72 18.40 -18.40
C ASP A 154 5.84 16.97 -17.85
N TYR A 155 4.83 16.17 -18.16
CA TYR A 155 4.84 14.74 -17.91
C TYR A 155 5.69 14.01 -18.94
N VAL A 156 6.17 12.82 -18.58
CA VAL A 156 6.84 11.94 -19.54
C VAL A 156 5.85 11.62 -20.67
N PRO A 157 6.22 11.86 -21.94
CA PRO A 157 5.31 11.70 -23.07
C PRO A 157 4.92 10.22 -23.25
N SER A 158 3.67 10.00 -23.62
CA SER A 158 3.18 8.66 -23.94
C SER A 158 3.73 8.21 -25.30
N PRO A 159 4.17 6.94 -25.45
CA PRO A 159 4.64 6.41 -26.74
C PRO A 159 3.55 6.35 -27.81
N TYR A 160 2.29 6.28 -27.38
CA TYR A 160 1.13 6.19 -28.26
C TYR A 160 0.12 7.30 -27.92
N PRO A 161 -0.61 7.83 -28.93
CA PRO A 161 -1.61 8.88 -28.72
C PRO A 161 -2.88 8.35 -28.02
N ASN A 162 -3.19 7.06 -28.16
CA ASN A 162 -4.35 6.41 -27.54
C ASN A 162 -4.14 4.88 -27.42
N GLU A 163 -5.06 4.22 -26.73
CA GLU A 163 -5.03 2.78 -26.47
C GLU A 163 -5.16 1.96 -27.77
N GLU A 164 -5.97 2.40 -28.73
CA GLU A 164 -6.19 1.71 -29.99
C GLU A 164 -4.91 1.67 -30.83
N ALA A 165 -4.16 2.77 -30.89
CA ALA A 165 -2.86 2.84 -31.54
C ALA A 165 -1.83 1.93 -30.84
N ALA A 166 -1.83 1.91 -29.51
CA ALA A 166 -0.96 1.03 -28.73
C ALA A 166 -1.27 -0.45 -29.01
N ARG A 167 -2.55 -0.84 -29.05
CA ARG A 167 -2.98 -2.20 -29.40
C ARG A 167 -2.63 -2.58 -30.83
N ALA A 168 -2.82 -1.67 -31.79
CA ALA A 168 -2.48 -1.91 -33.18
C ALA A 168 -0.98 -2.17 -33.36
N ALA A 169 -0.12 -1.44 -32.63
CA ALA A 169 1.33 -1.63 -32.68
C ALA A 169 1.81 -2.91 -31.97
N ASN A 170 1.03 -3.48 -31.05
CA ASN A 170 1.43 -4.59 -30.18
C ASN A 170 0.53 -5.84 -30.33
N ASN A 171 0.14 -6.18 -31.56
CA ASN A 171 -0.64 -7.38 -31.88
C ASN A 171 -1.95 -7.52 -31.07
N GLY A 172 -2.64 -6.40 -30.83
CA GLY A 172 -3.89 -6.31 -30.09
C GLY A 172 -3.74 -6.20 -28.56
N ALA A 173 -2.53 -6.42 -28.02
CA ALA A 173 -2.25 -6.25 -26.60
C ALA A 173 -1.97 -4.79 -26.26
N TYR A 174 -2.45 -4.32 -25.10
CA TYR A 174 -2.18 -2.97 -24.62
C TYR A 174 -1.05 -3.01 -23.59
N PRO A 175 0.11 -2.39 -23.85
CA PRO A 175 1.14 -2.21 -22.84
C PRO A 175 0.60 -1.34 -21.69
N PRO A 176 0.53 -1.86 -20.45
CA PRO A 176 0.00 -1.08 -19.34
C PRO A 176 0.94 0.07 -18.96
N ASP A 177 0.36 1.15 -18.45
CA ASP A 177 1.13 2.25 -17.84
C ASP A 177 1.95 1.75 -16.64
N LEU A 178 3.20 2.20 -16.56
CA LEU A 178 4.15 1.72 -15.55
C LEU A 178 4.13 2.52 -14.25
N SER A 179 3.43 3.66 -14.18
CA SER A 179 3.54 4.59 -13.04
C SER A 179 3.24 3.91 -11.71
N TYR A 180 2.22 3.04 -11.67
CA TYR A 180 1.80 2.29 -10.49
C TYR A 180 1.98 0.78 -10.64
N MET A 181 2.89 0.30 -11.51
CA MET A 181 3.01 -1.12 -11.81
C MET A 181 3.31 -1.98 -10.58
N VAL A 182 4.15 -1.48 -9.65
CA VAL A 182 4.48 -2.20 -8.42
C VAL A 182 3.27 -2.34 -7.51
N ASN A 183 2.49 -1.28 -7.32
CA ASN A 183 1.29 -1.33 -6.46
C ASN A 183 0.10 -2.02 -7.15
N GLY A 184 0.08 -2.04 -8.49
CA GLY A 184 -0.98 -2.61 -9.31
C GLY A 184 -0.86 -4.12 -9.57
N ARG A 185 0.16 -4.78 -9.01
CA ARG A 185 0.38 -6.24 -9.15
C ARG A 185 0.62 -6.88 -7.79
N HIS A 186 0.10 -8.09 -7.62
CA HIS A 186 0.38 -8.88 -6.43
C HIS A 186 1.87 -9.18 -6.33
N ASN A 187 2.43 -9.04 -5.12
CA ASN A 187 3.86 -9.20 -4.86
C ASN A 187 4.79 -8.19 -5.59
N GLY A 188 4.21 -7.15 -6.20
CA GLY A 188 4.88 -5.92 -6.66
C GLY A 188 6.25 -6.10 -7.31
N GLU A 189 7.28 -5.57 -6.66
CA GLU A 189 8.67 -5.60 -7.07
C GLU A 189 9.20 -7.02 -7.33
N ASN A 190 8.80 -8.01 -6.52
CA ASN A 190 9.22 -9.39 -6.71
C ASN A 190 8.61 -9.99 -7.98
N TYR A 191 7.35 -9.62 -8.27
CA TYR A 191 6.68 -10.00 -9.50
C TYR A 191 7.35 -9.38 -10.72
N ILE A 192 7.62 -8.07 -10.71
CA ILE A 192 8.27 -7.39 -11.83
C ILE A 192 9.66 -7.97 -12.11
N PHE A 193 10.47 -8.15 -11.07
CA PHE A 193 11.81 -8.72 -11.22
C PHE A 193 11.75 -10.13 -11.82
N SER A 194 10.91 -11.00 -11.24
CA SER A 194 10.78 -12.38 -11.73
C SER A 194 10.18 -12.45 -13.13
N LEU A 195 9.26 -11.55 -13.47
CA LEU A 195 8.69 -11.47 -14.82
C LEU A 195 9.77 -11.14 -15.84
N LEU A 196 10.59 -10.11 -15.57
CA LEU A 196 11.60 -9.63 -16.53
C LEU A 196 12.78 -10.62 -16.67
N THR A 197 13.20 -11.30 -15.61
CA THR A 197 14.27 -12.31 -15.67
C THR A 197 13.78 -13.73 -15.93
N GLY A 198 12.47 -13.96 -15.98
CA GLY A 198 11.86 -15.29 -15.97
C GLY A 198 11.47 -15.83 -17.35
N TYR A 199 11.82 -15.15 -18.44
CA TYR A 199 11.57 -15.64 -19.80
C TYR A 199 12.31 -16.96 -20.03
N CYS A 200 11.60 -17.97 -20.54
CA CYS A 200 12.15 -19.27 -20.87
C CYS A 200 11.35 -19.96 -21.98
N ASP A 201 11.90 -21.04 -22.53
CA ASP A 201 11.21 -21.82 -23.54
C ASP A 201 9.95 -22.49 -22.96
N PRO A 202 8.85 -22.58 -23.75
CA PRO A 202 7.62 -23.21 -23.29
C PRO A 202 7.88 -24.70 -22.96
N PRO A 203 7.36 -25.20 -21.83
CA PRO A 203 7.47 -26.62 -21.50
C PRO A 203 6.68 -27.46 -22.51
N ALA A 204 7.06 -28.73 -22.63
CA ALA A 204 6.43 -29.66 -23.57
C ALA A 204 4.90 -29.69 -23.40
N GLY A 205 4.17 -29.47 -24.49
CA GLY A 205 2.70 -29.46 -24.53
C GLY A 205 2.05 -28.08 -24.47
N VAL A 206 2.81 -27.01 -24.19
CA VAL A 206 2.31 -25.63 -24.28
C VAL A 206 2.50 -25.10 -25.70
N THR A 207 1.40 -24.73 -26.36
CA THR A 207 1.44 -24.07 -27.68
C THR A 207 1.05 -22.60 -27.51
N LEU A 208 1.90 -21.71 -28.00
CA LEU A 208 1.69 -20.26 -27.96
C LEU A 208 1.12 -19.79 -29.30
N ARG A 209 0.34 -18.70 -29.26
CA ARG A 209 -0.06 -18.02 -30.49
C ARG A 209 1.12 -17.21 -31.03
N GLU A 210 1.07 -16.88 -32.31
CA GLU A 210 2.04 -15.98 -32.93
C GLU A 210 2.08 -14.64 -32.19
N GLY A 211 3.28 -14.14 -31.89
CA GLY A 211 3.49 -12.93 -31.11
C GLY A 211 3.32 -13.08 -29.58
N GLN A 212 3.08 -14.29 -29.07
CA GLN A 212 3.10 -14.58 -27.64
C GLN A 212 4.39 -15.31 -27.24
N TYR A 213 4.88 -15.00 -26.05
CA TYR A 213 6.09 -15.55 -25.44
C TYR A 213 5.73 -16.27 -24.14
N PHE A 214 6.50 -17.29 -23.77
CA PHE A 214 6.25 -18.01 -22.53
C PHE A 214 6.92 -17.33 -21.34
N ASN A 215 6.18 -17.16 -20.26
CA ASN A 215 6.71 -16.71 -18.98
C ASN A 215 5.93 -17.37 -17.83
N PRO A 216 6.58 -18.16 -16.96
CA PRO A 216 5.91 -18.90 -15.91
C PRO A 216 5.30 -18.01 -14.80
N TYR A 217 5.80 -16.78 -14.63
CA TYR A 217 5.29 -15.83 -13.65
C TYR A 217 4.07 -15.04 -14.17
N PHE A 218 3.87 -14.98 -15.49
CA PHE A 218 2.72 -14.32 -16.08
C PHE A 218 1.45 -15.18 -15.92
N PRO A 219 0.32 -14.62 -15.48
CA PRO A 219 -0.93 -15.36 -15.41
C PRO A 219 -1.33 -15.98 -16.76
N GLY A 220 -1.48 -17.30 -16.80
CA GLY A 220 -1.77 -18.04 -18.03
C GLY A 220 -0.55 -18.40 -18.89
N GLY A 221 0.67 -18.05 -18.46
CA GLY A 221 1.93 -18.48 -19.07
C GLY A 221 2.29 -17.83 -20.41
N ALA A 222 1.33 -17.25 -21.14
CA ALA A 222 1.54 -16.62 -22.44
C ALA A 222 1.44 -15.09 -22.34
N ILE A 223 2.55 -14.39 -22.53
CA ILE A 223 2.64 -12.92 -22.49
C ILE A 223 2.87 -12.35 -23.90
N SER A 224 2.23 -11.23 -24.24
CA SER A 224 2.40 -10.55 -25.54
C SER A 224 3.59 -9.56 -25.58
N MET A 225 4.44 -9.59 -24.55
CA MET A 225 5.64 -8.77 -24.45
C MET A 225 6.85 -9.64 -24.77
N ALA A 226 7.63 -9.26 -25.77
CA ALA A 226 8.92 -9.89 -26.05
C ALA A 226 9.88 -9.67 -24.87
N GLN A 227 10.91 -10.52 -24.75
CA GLN A 227 11.95 -10.30 -23.76
C GLN A 227 12.69 -8.99 -24.08
N ALA A 228 12.43 -7.96 -23.29
CA ALA A 228 12.97 -6.62 -23.51
C ALA A 228 14.35 -6.40 -22.89
N ILE A 229 14.73 -7.24 -21.92
CA ILE A 229 15.98 -7.10 -21.15
C ILE A 229 16.85 -8.33 -21.39
N TYR A 230 18.07 -8.06 -21.85
CA TYR A 230 19.17 -9.00 -22.04
C TYR A 230 20.46 -8.38 -21.51
N ASP A 231 21.51 -9.19 -21.39
CA ASP A 231 22.83 -8.70 -20.95
C ASP A 231 23.34 -7.65 -21.94
N GLU A 232 23.85 -6.54 -21.42
CA GLU A 232 24.45 -5.42 -22.16
C GLU A 232 23.46 -4.69 -23.10
N ILE A 233 22.16 -4.67 -22.75
CA ILE A 233 21.12 -3.91 -23.49
C ILE A 233 21.40 -2.40 -23.56
N LEU A 234 22.11 -1.83 -22.57
CA LEU A 234 22.48 -0.43 -22.51
C LEU A 234 23.79 -0.26 -21.74
N GLU A 235 24.43 0.89 -21.89
CA GLU A 235 25.61 1.28 -21.10
C GLU A 235 25.19 2.32 -20.05
N TYR A 236 25.45 2.03 -18.78
CA TYR A 236 25.16 2.96 -17.68
C TYR A 236 26.16 4.11 -17.64
N GLU A 237 25.69 5.31 -17.30
CA GLU A 237 26.55 6.50 -17.15
C GLU A 237 27.64 6.32 -16.07
N ASP A 238 27.35 5.53 -15.03
CA ASP A 238 28.24 5.28 -13.89
C ASP A 238 29.23 4.11 -14.12
N GLY A 239 29.15 3.44 -15.29
CA GLY A 239 30.01 2.31 -15.64
C GLY A 239 29.65 0.99 -14.94
N THR A 240 28.48 0.88 -14.31
CA THR A 240 27.98 -0.39 -13.75
C THR A 240 27.83 -1.43 -14.87
N PRO A 241 28.22 -2.70 -14.67
CA PRO A 241 27.98 -3.75 -15.66
C PRO A 241 26.47 -3.99 -15.86
N ALA A 242 25.98 -3.77 -17.08
CA ALA A 242 24.58 -3.87 -17.43
C ALA A 242 24.13 -5.32 -17.69
N THR A 243 24.28 -6.20 -16.70
CA THR A 243 23.70 -7.55 -16.78
C THR A 243 22.17 -7.49 -16.71
N ALA A 244 21.46 -8.46 -17.29
CA ALA A 244 20.00 -8.48 -17.31
C ALA A 244 19.39 -8.42 -15.91
N SER A 245 20.02 -9.05 -14.92
CA SER A 245 19.58 -9.01 -13.53
C SER A 245 19.83 -7.65 -12.88
N GLN A 246 20.95 -6.99 -13.18
CA GLN A 246 21.26 -5.65 -12.68
C GLN A 246 20.30 -4.60 -13.28
N VAL A 247 20.10 -4.65 -14.60
CA VAL A 247 19.12 -3.83 -15.31
C VAL A 247 17.72 -4.01 -14.73
N THR A 248 17.32 -5.26 -14.49
CA THR A 248 16.03 -5.57 -13.88
C THR A 248 15.92 -5.06 -12.45
N LYS A 249 17.00 -5.14 -11.64
CA LYS A 249 17.03 -4.60 -10.29
C LYS A 249 16.82 -3.08 -10.31
N ASP A 250 17.55 -2.37 -11.17
CA ASP A 250 17.52 -0.91 -11.23
C ASP A 250 16.14 -0.40 -11.71
N ILE A 251 15.58 -0.97 -12.79
CA ILE A 251 14.22 -0.59 -13.25
C ILE A 251 13.15 -0.92 -12.21
N THR A 252 13.24 -2.05 -11.52
CA THR A 252 12.27 -2.40 -10.48
C THR A 252 12.35 -1.43 -9.30
N THR A 253 13.56 -0.99 -8.94
CA THR A 253 13.76 0.02 -7.89
C THR A 253 13.20 1.38 -8.32
N PHE A 254 13.37 1.77 -9.59
CA PHE A 254 12.75 2.96 -10.16
C PHE A 254 11.22 2.89 -10.19
N LEU A 255 10.63 1.73 -10.54
CA LEU A 255 9.18 1.55 -10.51
C LEU A 255 8.60 1.50 -9.09
N MET A 256 9.40 1.05 -8.11
CA MET A 256 9.05 1.13 -6.69
C MET A 256 8.93 2.60 -6.26
N TRP A 257 9.87 3.43 -6.68
CA TRP A 257 9.81 4.88 -6.51
C TRP A 257 8.61 5.49 -7.24
N SER A 258 8.42 5.22 -8.54
CA SER A 258 7.33 5.81 -9.33
C SER A 258 5.95 5.49 -8.76
N SER A 259 5.79 4.28 -8.22
CA SER A 259 4.53 3.84 -7.61
C SER A 259 4.30 4.46 -6.22
N ASN A 260 5.36 4.92 -5.55
CA ASN A 260 5.35 5.40 -4.17
C ASN A 260 6.35 6.56 -4.00
N HIS A 261 6.05 7.73 -4.58
CA HIS A 261 6.93 8.91 -4.49
C HIS A 261 7.25 9.32 -3.05
N GLU A 262 6.37 9.00 -2.10
CA GLU A 262 6.52 9.32 -0.69
C GLU A 262 7.28 8.26 0.12
N PHE A 263 7.86 7.23 -0.50
CA PHE A 263 8.42 6.06 0.21
C PHE A 263 9.40 6.42 1.33
N ASP A 264 10.41 7.24 1.02
CA ASP A 264 11.46 7.61 1.98
C ASP A 264 10.94 8.55 3.06
N ASP A 265 10.13 9.54 2.67
CA ASP A 265 9.50 10.48 3.60
C ASP A 265 8.52 9.77 4.55
N ARG A 266 7.75 8.81 4.03
CA ARG A 266 6.84 7.98 4.82
C ARG A 266 7.60 7.24 5.91
N LYS A 267 8.69 6.54 5.57
CA LYS A 267 9.51 5.83 6.57
C LYS A 267 10.15 6.79 7.57
N ARG A 268 10.69 7.92 7.09
CA ARG A 268 11.25 8.96 7.94
C ARG A 268 10.21 9.50 8.93
N MET A 269 8.98 9.72 8.49
CA MET A 269 7.86 10.15 9.35
C MET A 269 7.45 9.04 10.32
N THR A 270 7.41 7.78 9.90
CA THR A 270 7.14 6.65 10.78
C THR A 270 8.16 6.57 11.91
N ILE A 271 9.46 6.73 11.63
CA ILE A 271 10.52 6.70 12.66
C ILE A 271 10.31 7.83 13.68
N LYS A 272 10.05 9.06 13.21
CA LYS A 272 9.78 10.20 14.11
C LYS A 272 8.51 9.98 14.93
N ALA A 273 7.44 9.50 14.31
CA ALA A 273 6.17 9.24 14.97
C ALA A 273 6.30 8.15 16.05
N LEU A 274 7.02 7.05 15.77
CA LEU A 274 7.28 6.00 16.75
C LEU A 274 8.09 6.52 17.94
N GLY A 275 9.10 7.37 17.69
CA GLY A 275 9.87 8.01 18.76
C GLY A 275 9.01 8.87 19.69
N ILE A 276 8.15 9.73 19.10
CA ILE A 276 7.21 10.57 19.87
C ILE A 276 6.19 9.71 20.62
N MET A 277 5.62 8.70 19.96
CA MET A 277 4.65 7.79 20.56
C MET A 277 5.25 6.99 21.71
N ALA A 278 6.53 6.59 21.64
CA ALA A 278 7.20 5.91 22.74
C ALA A 278 7.32 6.82 23.99
N ILE A 279 7.68 8.09 23.81
CA ILE A 279 7.78 9.07 24.89
C ILE A 279 6.40 9.33 25.51
N ILE A 280 5.38 9.61 24.68
CA ILE A 280 4.01 9.83 25.15
C ILE A 280 3.47 8.60 25.89
N THR A 281 3.74 7.41 25.38
CA THR A 281 3.34 6.14 26.02
C THR A 281 4.00 6.00 27.40
N ALA A 282 5.30 6.28 27.52
CA ALA A 282 6.01 6.21 28.79
C ALA A 282 5.46 7.20 29.82
N VAL A 283 5.25 8.45 29.43
CA VAL A 283 4.69 9.51 30.31
C VAL A 283 3.26 9.17 30.73
N THR A 284 2.43 8.73 29.79
CA THR A 284 1.03 8.36 30.06
C THR A 284 0.96 7.14 30.98
N TYR A 285 1.80 6.13 30.73
CA TYR A 285 1.89 4.95 31.59
C TYR A 285 2.33 5.33 33.00
N TYR A 286 3.35 6.19 33.14
CA TYR A 286 3.78 6.71 34.42
C TYR A 286 2.65 7.45 35.15
N ALA A 287 1.98 8.39 34.48
CA ALA A 287 0.85 9.13 35.05
C ALA A 287 -0.28 8.19 35.50
N LYS A 288 -0.58 7.16 34.71
CA LYS A 288 -1.55 6.12 35.07
C LYS A 288 -1.11 5.37 36.32
N ARG A 289 0.14 4.91 36.40
CA ARG A 289 0.66 4.19 37.59
C ARG A 289 0.64 5.09 38.82
N HIS A 290 0.99 6.35 38.68
CA HIS A 290 0.95 7.33 39.75
C HIS A 290 -0.49 7.55 40.27
N LYS A 291 -1.47 7.79 39.39
CA LYS A 291 -2.88 7.97 39.80
C LYS A 291 -3.50 6.71 40.42
N TRP A 292 -3.16 5.54 39.90
CA TRP A 292 -3.67 4.26 40.41
C TRP A 292 -2.93 3.74 41.65
N SER A 293 -1.85 4.40 42.08
CA SER A 293 -1.04 3.96 43.23
C SER A 293 -1.86 3.86 44.52
N THR A 294 -2.76 4.83 44.75
CA THR A 294 -3.64 4.86 45.93
C THR A 294 -4.52 3.61 45.98
N LEU A 295 -5.31 3.36 44.94
CA LEU A 295 -6.18 2.18 44.83
C LEU A 295 -5.41 0.86 44.89
N LYS A 296 -4.23 0.80 44.27
CA LYS A 296 -3.40 -0.43 44.25
C LYS A 296 -2.68 -0.69 45.57
N SER A 297 -2.46 0.33 46.39
CA SER A 297 -1.83 0.22 47.72
C SER A 297 -2.85 0.07 48.87
N THR A 298 -4.15 0.27 48.59
CA THR A 298 -5.21 0.17 49.60
C THR A 298 -5.24 -1.23 50.24
N LYS A 299 -5.10 -1.28 51.56
CA LYS A 299 -5.32 -2.49 52.36
C LYS A 299 -6.76 -2.48 52.89
N LEU A 300 -7.52 -3.54 52.60
CA LEU A 300 -8.91 -3.68 53.03
C LEU A 300 -9.00 -4.71 54.13
N MET A 301 -9.67 -4.36 55.23
CA MET A 301 -10.04 -5.30 56.30
C MET A 301 -11.56 -5.42 56.31
N PHE A 302 -12.05 -6.64 56.04
CA PHE A 302 -13.48 -6.93 56.10
C PHE A 302 -13.84 -7.45 57.49
N TYR A 303 -14.75 -6.76 58.18
CA TYR A 303 -15.23 -7.15 59.50
C TYR A 303 -16.73 -7.49 59.44
N PRO A 304 -17.10 -8.76 59.28
CA PRO A 304 -18.50 -9.16 59.27
C PRO A 304 -19.12 -8.99 60.66
N LYS A 305 -20.32 -8.40 60.73
CA LYS A 305 -21.12 -8.39 61.96
C LYS A 305 -21.74 -9.78 62.17
N LYS A 306 -21.70 -10.23 63.42
CA LYS A 306 -22.39 -11.45 63.88
C LYS A 306 -23.90 -11.23 63.91
#